data_AF-A0A2N1WBP2-F1
#
_entry.id   AF-A0A2N1WBP2-F1
#
_cell.length_a   1.000
_cell.length_b   1.000
_cell.length_c   1.000
_cell.angle_alpha   90.00
_cell.angle_beta   90.00
_cell.angle_gamma   90.00
#
_symmetry.space_group_name_H-M   'P 1'
#
loop_
_entity.id
_entity.type
_entity.pdbx_description
1 polymer ?
#
loop_
_entity_poly.entity_id
_entity_poly.type
_entity_poly.pdbx_seq_one_letter_code
_entity_poly.pdbx_strand_id
1 'polypeptide(L)' 'MTDPQSLGDDLKRLEEIVRKLEDDDLALESALELFEEGVQRLKTAQDRLAAAETRVMQVLQEFTEDGTPKVVPLDG' A
#
# COMPACT_ATOMS: atom_id res chain seq x y z
N MET A 1 -3.51 17.19 -3.16
CA MET A 1 -2.24 17.02 -2.43
C MET A 1 -1.70 15.66 -2.84
N THR A 2 -0.77 15.63 -3.79
CA THR A 2 -0.08 14.39 -4.18
C THR A 2 1.02 14.15 -3.15
N ASP A 3 0.76 13.21 -2.24
CA ASP A 3 1.73 12.75 -1.25
C ASP A 3 2.88 12.06 -2.03
N PRO A 4 4.13 12.54 -1.95
CA PRO A 4 5.25 11.88 -2.62
C PRO A 4 5.39 10.48 -2.03
N GLN A 5 5.14 9.46 -2.85
CA GLN A 5 4.86 8.07 -2.49
C GLN A 5 3.39 7.89 -2.10
N SER A 6 2.48 7.74 -3.07
CA SER A 6 1.17 7.11 -2.85
C SER A 6 1.24 5.60 -3.19
N LEU A 7 0.25 4.80 -2.76
CA LEU A 7 0.16 3.40 -3.20
C LEU A 7 0.14 3.29 -4.73
N GLY A 8 -0.55 4.22 -5.40
CA GLY A 8 -0.57 4.27 -6.87
C GLY A 8 0.80 4.54 -7.49
N ASP A 9 1.62 5.38 -6.86
CA ASP A 9 2.98 5.64 -7.34
C ASP A 9 3.89 4.43 -7.15
N ASP A 10 3.78 3.72 -6.03
CA ASP A 10 4.54 2.49 -5.78
C ASP A 10 4.19 1.40 -6.79
N LEU A 11 2.89 1.21 -7.08
CA LEU A 11 2.43 0.26 -8.10
C LEU A 11 2.94 0.64 -9.48
N LYS A 12 2.82 1.91 -9.87
CA LYS A 12 3.32 2.40 -11.16
C LYS A 12 4.83 2.17 -11.31
N ARG A 13 5.60 2.41 -10.25
CA ARG A 13 7.05 2.20 -10.28
C ARG A 13 7.41 0.71 -10.30
N LEU A 14 6.66 -0.14 -9.61
CA LEU A 14 6.82 -1.59 -9.69
C LEU A 14 6.58 -2.10 -11.12
N GLU A 15 5.54 -1.61 -11.81
CA GLU A 15 5.30 -1.94 -13.21
C GLU A 15 6.46 -1.52 -14.12
N GLU A 16 7.02 -0.33 -13.91
CA GLU A 16 8.20 0.13 -14.64
C GLU A 16 9.44 -0.73 -14.38
N ILE A 17 9.63 -1.20 -13.13
CA ILE A 17 10.73 -2.09 -12.75
C ILE A 17 10.58 -3.42 -13.48
N VAL A 18 9.39 -4.03 -13.47
CA VAL A 18 9.11 -5.29 -14.19
C VAL A 18 9.42 -5.14 -15.67
N ARG A 19 8.92 -4.09 -16.33
CA ARG A 19 9.20 -3.85 -17.75
C ARG A 19 10.68 -3.71 -18.07
N LYS A 20 11.48 -3.14 -17.16
CA LYS A 20 12.93 -3.02 -17.33
C LYS A 20 13.64 -4.34 -17.12
N LEU A 21 13.20 -5.15 -16.14
CA LEU A 21 13.75 -6.48 -15.88
C LEU A 21 13.48 -7.48 -17.00
N GLU A 22 12.47 -7.22 -17.84
CA GLU A 22 12.15 -8.00 -19.04
C GLU A 22 13.03 -7.63 -20.27
N ASP A 23 13.90 -6.62 -20.14
CA ASP A 23 14.82 -6.21 -21.22
C ASP A 23 16.03 -7.17 -21.31
N ASP A 24 16.21 -7.81 -22.46
CA ASP A 24 17.29 -8.78 -22.71
C ASP A 24 18.69 -8.15 -22.65
N ASP A 25 18.82 -6.83 -22.85
CA ASP A 25 20.11 -6.11 -22.84
C ASP A 25 20.44 -5.52 -21.45
N LEU A 26 19.65 -5.83 -20.41
CA LEU A 26 19.88 -5.33 -19.06
C LEU A 26 21.11 -5.97 -18.41
N ALA A 27 22.05 -5.12 -17.95
CA ALA A 27 23.20 -5.57 -17.18
C ALA A 27 22.77 -6.19 -15.83
N LEU A 28 23.46 -7.25 -15.39
CA LEU A 28 23.14 -7.99 -14.17
C LEU A 28 23.13 -7.09 -12.93
N GLU A 29 24.11 -6.19 -12.78
CA GLU A 29 24.18 -5.26 -11.67
C GLU A 29 22.94 -4.35 -11.62
N SER A 30 22.52 -3.83 -12.77
CA SER A 30 21.30 -3.02 -12.87
C SER A 30 20.03 -3.84 -12.59
N ALA A 31 19.99 -5.12 -12.98
CA ALA A 31 18.89 -6.01 -12.65
C ALA A 31 18.78 -6.25 -11.13
N LEU A 32 19.92 -6.42 -10.44
CA LEU A 32 19.94 -6.57 -8.99
C LEU A 32 19.47 -5.29 -8.28
N GLU A 33 19.93 -4.12 -8.70
CA GLU A 33 19.48 -2.84 -8.16
C GLU A 33 17.96 -2.63 -8.34
N LEU A 34 17.44 -2.92 -9.52
CA LEU A 34 16.01 -2.84 -9.82
C LEU A 34 15.19 -3.83 -9.00
N PHE A 35 15.70 -5.05 -8.80
CA PHE A 35 15.05 -6.05 -7.97
C PHE A 35 14.98 -5.63 -6.50
N GLU A 36 16.08 -5.12 -5.94
CA GLU A 36 16.11 -4.60 -4.58
C GLU A 36 15.15 -3.42 -4.38
N GLU A 37 15.12 -2.48 -5.33
CA GLU A 37 14.14 -1.38 -5.34
C GLU A 37 12.71 -1.94 -5.34
N GLY A 38 12.44 -2.94 -6.18
CA GLY A 38 11.13 -3.58 -6.29
C GLY A 38 10.68 -4.23 -4.98
N VAL A 39 11.56 -5.00 -4.33
CA VAL A 39 11.26 -5.64 -3.04
C VAL A 39 10.93 -4.59 -1.97
N GLN A 40 11.74 -3.53 -1.89
CA GLN A 40 11.53 -2.47 -0.90
C GLN A 40 10.19 -1.74 -1.12
N ARG A 41 9.84 -1.47 -2.37
CA ARG A 41 8.55 -0.84 -2.72
C ARG A 41 7.37 -1.74 -2.43
N LEU A 42 7.46 -3.03 -2.77
CA LEU A 42 6.41 -3.99 -2.49
C LEU A 42 6.12 -4.07 -0.99
N LYS A 43 7.16 -4.09 -0.15
CA LYS A 43 7.02 -4.05 1.30
C LYS A 43 6.29 -2.78 1.76
N THR A 44 6.71 -1.61 1.28
CA THR A 44 6.06 -0.33 1.63
C THR A 44 4.59 -0.29 1.21
N ALA A 45 4.25 -0.81 0.02
CA ALA A 45 2.88 -0.91 -0.45
C ALA A 45 2.02 -1.82 0.45
N GLN A 46 2.56 -2.97 0.87
CA GLN A 46 1.90 -3.90 1.79
C GLN A 46 1.64 -3.27 3.16
N ASP A 47 2.64 -2.60 3.74
CA ASP A 47 2.52 -1.93 5.04
C ASP A 47 1.41 -0.86 5.02
N ARG A 48 1.31 -0.11 3.91
CA ARG A 48 0.28 0.91 3.71
C ARG A 48 -1.11 0.31 3.57
N LEU A 49 -1.23 -0.80 2.84
CA LEU A 49 -2.49 -1.51 2.68
C LEU A 49 -2.97 -2.04 4.04
N ALA A 50 -2.09 -2.66 4.83
CA ALA A 50 -2.40 -3.14 6.17
C ALA A 50 -2.86 -2.01 7.10
N ALA A 51 -2.22 -0.83 7.03
CA ALA A 51 -2.64 0.34 7.79
C ALA A 51 -4.03 0.86 7.35
N ALA A 52 -4.30 0.87 6.05
CA ALA A 52 -5.62 1.24 5.52
C ALA A 52 -6.71 0.25 5.96
N GLU A 53 -6.46 -1.06 5.88
CA GLU A 53 -7.38 -2.10 6.35
C GLU A 53 -7.68 -1.95 7.84
N THR A 54 -6.64 -1.74 8.66
CA THR A 54 -6.80 -1.49 10.10
C THR A 54 -7.72 -0.30 10.37
N ARG A 55 -7.52 0.81 9.63
CA ARG A 55 -8.35 2.00 9.76
C ARG A 55 -9.80 1.74 9.32
N VAL A 56 -10.01 0.98 8.25
CA VAL A 56 -11.36 0.58 7.81
C VAL A 56 -12.04 -0.26 8.89
N MET A 57 -11.35 -1.22 9.49
CA MET A 57 -11.89 -2.04 10.57
C MET A 57 -12.27 -1.21 11.80
N GLN A 58 -11.44 -0.24 12.20
CA GLN A 58 -11.75 0.66 13.31
C GLN A 58 -13.01 1.46 13.02
N VAL A 59 -13.14 2.03 11.82
CA VAL A 59 -14.35 2.76 11.43
C VAL A 59 -15.55 1.84 11.47
N LEU A 60 -15.49 0.63 10.91
CA LEU A 60 -16.61 -0.32 10.94
C LEU A 60 -17.00 -0.73 12.37
N GLN A 61 -16.06 -0.79 13.31
CA GLN A 61 -16.36 -1.07 14.71
C GLN A 61 -17.17 0.04 15.38
N GLU A 62 -17.11 1.29 14.88
CA GLU A 62 -17.92 2.41 15.37
C GLU A 62 -19.36 2.37 14.87
N PHE A 63 -19.73 1.47 13.95
CA PHE A 63 -21.08 1.34 13.41
C PHE A 63 -21.71 -0.01 13.79
N THR A 64 -23.04 -0.04 13.90
CA THR A 64 -23.86 -1.25 14.07
C THR A 64 -24.04 -1.97 12.73
N GLU A 65 -24.58 -3.19 12.75
CA GLU A 65 -24.87 -3.98 11.53
C GLU A 65 -25.83 -3.23 10.57
N ASP A 66 -26.69 -2.36 11.11
CA ASP A 66 -27.63 -1.52 10.34
C ASP A 66 -27.00 -0.22 9.81
N GLY A 67 -25.68 -0.04 9.97
CA GLY A 67 -24.96 1.14 9.50
C GLY A 67 -25.21 2.40 10.33
N THR A 68 -25.72 2.27 11.56
CA THR A 68 -25.88 3.41 12.48
C THR A 68 -24.70 3.51 13.45
N PRO A 69 -24.21 4.70 13.82
CA PRO A 69 -23.13 4.83 14.79
C PRO A 69 -23.49 4.17 16.13
N LYS A 70 -22.53 3.44 16.73
CA LYS A 70 -22.68 2.87 18.07
C LYS A 70 -22.75 4.00 19.09
N VAL A 71 -23.93 4.19 19.66
CA VAL A 71 -24.15 5.07 20.81
C VAL A 71 -23.84 4.30 22.08
N VAL A 72 -22.80 4.74 22.80
CA VAL A 72 -22.52 4.27 24.16
C VAL A 72 -23.30 5.20 25.11
N PRO A 73 -24.11 4.67 26.04
CA PRO A 73 -24.78 5.48 27.05
C PRO A 73 -23.74 6.28 27.84
N LEU A 74 -23.93 7.60 27.93
CA LEU A 74 -23.23 8.41 28.93
C LEU A 74 -23.87 8.12 30.28
N ASP A 75 -23.35 7.13 30.99
CA ASP A 75 -23.63 7.00 32.41
C ASP A 75 -23.03 8.23 33.12
N GLY A 76 -23.88 8.97 33.83
CA GLY A 76 -23.53 10.17 34.61
C GLY A 76 -23.01 9.86 36.00
#